data_AF-A0A3N1LK58-F1
#
_entry.id   AF-A0A3N1LK58-F1
#
_cell.length_a   1.000
_cell.length_b   1.000
_cell.length_c   1.000
_cell.angle_alpha   90.00
_cell.angle_beta   90.00
_cell.angle_gamma   90.00
#
_symmetry.space_group_name_H-M   'P 1'
#
loop_
_entity.id
_entity.type
_entity.pdbx_description
1 polymer ?
#
loop_
_entity_poly.entity_id
_entity_poly.type
_entity_poly.pdbx_seq_one_letter_code
_entity_poly.pdbx_strand_id
1 'polypeptide(L)'
;MPGRVLALVLALLAWALPAAADGLMLPPDRRQAILRTIDDACPECRRTGFVLCGGPRVGSGPAFATGALQGSPRRGYLVGFTMSGAEFRNIVRGTQMTPLLAGLERRFARARLIVLEDGFARVRVLDQSPLVAVAVPPPLHACVADPGKPWGCCAGPGCVAECCEKRLGSPAIRLDWVDAETREAVRFEFSHASGQSRLVRQAGNRRTTYSCATDRRYGLD
;
A
#
# COMPACT_ATOMS: atom_id res chain seq x y z
N MET A 1 -14.15 -1.17 49.60
CA MET A 1 -14.60 -0.82 48.24
C MET A 1 -13.42 -0.88 47.24
N PRO A 2 -12.87 -2.06 46.88
CA PRO A 2 -11.70 -2.15 45.98
C PRO A 2 -12.07 -2.44 44.51
N GLY A 3 -13.33 -2.77 44.22
CA GLY A 3 -13.75 -3.26 42.88
C GLY A 3 -13.85 -2.19 41.79
N ARG A 4 -13.84 -0.89 42.12
CA ARG A 4 -13.96 0.19 41.12
C ARG A 4 -12.64 0.59 40.47
N VAL A 5 -11.50 0.37 41.14
CA VAL A 5 -10.18 0.73 40.60
C VAL A 5 -9.72 -0.30 39.58
N LEU A 6 -10.07 -1.58 39.76
CA LEU A 6 -9.69 -2.67 38.84
C LEU A 6 -10.36 -2.55 37.46
N ALA A 7 -11.62 -2.07 37.41
CA ALA A 7 -12.36 -1.88 36.16
C ALA A 7 -11.77 -0.78 35.27
N LEU A 8 -11.18 0.26 35.87
CA LEU A 8 -10.56 1.38 35.14
C LEU A 8 -9.23 0.97 34.51
N VAL A 9 -8.46 0.09 35.16
CA VAL A 9 -7.19 -0.44 34.62
C VAL A 9 -7.44 -1.38 33.43
N LEU A 10 -8.47 -2.22 33.49
CA LEU A 10 -8.84 -3.10 32.36
C LEU A 10 -9.39 -2.33 31.15
N ALA A 11 -10.14 -1.25 31.36
CA ALA A 11 -10.62 -0.39 30.27
C ALA A 11 -9.48 0.37 29.58
N LEU A 12 -8.44 0.78 30.31
CA LEU A 12 -7.25 1.43 29.73
C LEU A 12 -6.34 0.44 28.96
N LEU A 13 -6.29 -0.82 29.37
CA LEU A 13 -5.53 -1.86 28.64
C LEU A 13 -6.20 -2.30 27.33
N ALA A 14 -7.52 -2.16 27.20
CA ALA A 14 -8.24 -2.50 25.97
C ALA A 14 -7.93 -1.56 24.79
N TRP A 15 -7.45 -0.35 25.06
CA TRP A 15 -7.08 0.63 24.03
C TRP A 15 -5.66 0.47 23.48
N ALA A 16 -4.85 -0.40 24.09
CA ALA A 16 -3.50 -0.71 23.64
C ALA A 16 -3.41 -2.02 22.85
N LEU A 17 -4.54 -2.69 22.57
CA LEU A 17 -4.54 -3.85 21.72
C LEU A 17 -4.22 -3.40 20.28
N PRO A 18 -3.15 -3.91 19.64
CA PRO A 18 -2.93 -3.66 18.23
C PRO A 18 -4.18 -4.11 17.48
N ALA A 19 -4.71 -3.23 16.62
CA ALA A 19 -5.82 -3.58 15.74
C ALA A 19 -5.46 -4.90 15.04
N ALA A 20 -6.28 -5.93 15.24
CA ALA A 20 -6.07 -7.24 14.65
C ALA A 20 -5.81 -7.05 13.14
N ALA A 21 -4.69 -7.57 12.67
CA ALA A 21 -4.36 -7.51 11.26
C ALA A 21 -5.47 -8.22 10.48
N ASP A 22 -6.03 -7.54 9.48
CA ASP A 22 -6.98 -8.19 8.59
C ASP A 22 -6.23 -9.27 7.81
N GLY A 23 -6.54 -10.53 8.11
CA GLY A 23 -5.96 -11.67 7.41
C GLY A 23 -6.17 -11.57 5.90
N LEU A 24 -5.16 -11.97 5.13
CA LEU A 24 -5.27 -12.11 3.68
C LEU A 24 -6.32 -13.19 3.36
N MET A 25 -7.57 -12.78 3.05
CA MET A 25 -8.63 -13.72 2.69
C MET A 25 -8.49 -14.17 1.23
N LEU A 26 -7.65 -15.19 1.08
CA LEU A 26 -7.58 -16.06 -0.10
C LEU A 26 -8.72 -17.08 -0.05
N PRO A 27 -9.06 -17.75 -1.18
CA PRO A 27 -10.02 -18.86 -1.17
C PRO A 27 -9.68 -19.84 -0.04
N PRO A 28 -10.61 -20.15 0.89
CA PRO A 28 -10.29 -20.85 2.13
C PRO A 28 -9.71 -22.25 1.90
N ASP A 29 -10.16 -22.92 0.83
CA ASP A 29 -9.67 -24.21 0.34
C ASP A 29 -8.22 -24.16 -0.18
N ARG A 30 -7.75 -22.99 -0.62
CA ARG A 30 -6.40 -22.82 -1.20
C ARG A 30 -5.47 -21.94 -0.37
N ARG A 31 -5.99 -21.28 0.67
CA ARG A 31 -5.28 -20.26 1.44
C ARG A 31 -3.91 -20.74 1.93
N GLN A 32 -3.86 -21.91 2.58
CA GLN A 32 -2.60 -22.42 3.13
C GLN A 32 -1.58 -22.76 2.03
N ALA A 33 -2.03 -23.33 0.90
CA ALA A 33 -1.16 -23.63 -0.22
C ALA A 33 -0.57 -22.35 -0.83
N ILE A 34 -1.42 -21.34 -1.08
CA ILE A 34 -0.99 -20.04 -1.62
C ILE A 34 -0.02 -19.34 -0.68
N LEU A 35 -0.31 -19.32 0.63
CA LEU A 35 0.57 -18.71 1.62
C LEU A 35 1.93 -19.41 1.68
N ARG A 36 1.97 -20.75 1.61
CA ARG A 36 3.23 -21.50 1.51
C ARG A 36 4.00 -21.13 0.24
N THR A 37 3.35 -21.06 -0.91
CA THR A 37 4.03 -20.64 -2.15
C THR A 37 4.58 -19.22 -2.07
N ILE A 38 3.85 -18.31 -1.40
CA ILE A 38 4.36 -16.96 -1.13
C ILE A 38 5.55 -17.01 -0.17
N ASP A 39 5.51 -17.84 0.87
CA ASP A 39 6.58 -17.97 1.85
C ASP A 39 7.85 -18.57 1.25
N ASP A 40 7.71 -19.58 0.39
CA ASP A 40 8.84 -20.20 -0.31
C ASP A 40 9.50 -19.20 -1.28
N ALA A 41 8.72 -18.31 -1.90
CA ALA A 41 9.21 -17.36 -2.89
C ALA A 41 9.63 -16.00 -2.30
N CYS A 42 9.09 -15.61 -1.14
CA CYS A 42 9.40 -14.37 -0.44
C CYS A 42 9.17 -14.48 1.07
N PRO A 43 10.10 -15.10 1.83
CA PRO A 43 9.96 -15.30 3.28
C PRO A 43 9.77 -14.00 4.07
N GLU A 44 10.29 -12.88 3.58
CA GLU A 44 10.16 -11.55 4.19
C GLU A 44 8.81 -10.87 3.92
N CYS A 45 8.08 -11.32 2.91
CA CYS A 45 6.85 -10.65 2.48
C CYS A 45 5.77 -10.74 3.54
N ARG A 46 5.57 -11.91 4.18
CA ARG A 46 4.60 -12.04 5.28
C ARG A 46 4.94 -11.17 6.48
N ARG A 47 6.21 -11.03 6.83
CA ARG A 47 6.62 -10.15 7.94
C ARG A 47 6.35 -8.67 7.65
N THR A 48 6.44 -8.28 6.38
CA THR A 48 6.23 -6.89 5.95
C THR A 48 4.75 -6.57 5.71
N GLY A 49 3.96 -7.57 5.32
CA GLY A 49 2.59 -7.46 4.87
C GLY A 49 2.48 -7.08 3.39
N PHE A 50 1.24 -7.03 2.91
CA PHE A 50 0.91 -6.79 1.50
C PHE A 50 -0.01 -5.60 1.30
N VAL A 51 0.15 -4.94 0.15
CA VAL A 51 -0.90 -4.13 -0.48
C VAL A 51 -1.71 -5.01 -1.42
N LEU A 52 -3.04 -5.00 -1.25
CA LEU A 52 -3.97 -5.77 -2.07
C LEU A 52 -4.43 -4.93 -3.26
N CYS A 53 -4.23 -5.41 -4.48
CA CYS A 53 -4.70 -4.74 -5.70
C CYS A 53 -5.76 -5.58 -6.42
N GLY A 54 -6.90 -4.96 -6.74
CA GLY A 54 -8.09 -5.63 -7.25
C GLY A 54 -9.12 -4.66 -7.80
N GLY A 55 -10.40 -5.02 -7.70
CA GLY A 55 -11.52 -4.25 -8.23
C GLY A 55 -11.76 -2.94 -7.47
N PRO A 56 -12.75 -2.13 -7.89
CA PRO A 56 -12.99 -0.78 -7.35
C PRO A 56 -13.30 -0.74 -5.84
N ARG A 57 -13.64 -1.87 -5.23
CA ARG A 57 -13.84 -2.02 -3.79
C ARG A 57 -12.85 -3.05 -3.23
N VAL A 58 -11.55 -2.80 -3.45
CA VAL A 58 -10.53 -3.66 -2.87
C VAL A 58 -10.50 -3.44 -1.34
N GLY A 59 -10.61 -4.54 -0.61
CA GLY A 59 -10.61 -4.59 0.85
C GLY A 59 -10.36 -6.02 1.29
N SER A 60 -10.18 -6.27 2.58
CA SER A 60 -10.08 -7.62 3.12
C SER A 60 -11.38 -8.42 2.90
N GLY A 61 -11.30 -9.75 2.96
CA GLY A 61 -12.48 -10.61 2.89
C GLY A 61 -12.99 -10.97 1.48
N PRO A 62 -14.27 -11.37 1.35
CA PRO A 62 -14.87 -11.82 0.08
C PRO A 62 -14.84 -10.79 -1.06
N ALA A 63 -14.74 -9.50 -0.71
CA ALA A 63 -14.60 -8.41 -1.66
C ALA A 63 -13.30 -8.49 -2.46
N PHE A 64 -12.21 -9.01 -1.86
CA PHE A 64 -10.94 -9.23 -2.57
C PHE A 64 -11.07 -10.35 -3.60
N ALA A 65 -11.49 -11.55 -3.18
CA ALA A 65 -11.52 -12.74 -4.05
C ALA A 65 -12.36 -12.52 -5.32
N THR A 66 -13.47 -11.78 -5.20
CA THR A 66 -14.37 -11.49 -6.33
C THR A 66 -13.78 -10.50 -7.33
N GLY A 67 -12.94 -9.55 -6.88
CA GLY A 67 -12.39 -8.47 -7.71
C GLY A 67 -10.88 -8.53 -7.97
N ALA A 68 -10.15 -9.47 -7.37
CA ALA A 68 -8.69 -9.54 -7.44
C ALA A 68 -8.20 -9.88 -8.85
N LEU A 69 -8.81 -10.88 -9.50
CA LEU A 69 -8.38 -11.39 -10.80
C LEU A 69 -9.07 -10.63 -11.94
N GLN A 70 -8.33 -9.75 -12.62
CA GLN A 70 -8.83 -8.91 -13.72
C GLN A 70 -7.93 -8.99 -14.96
N GLY A 71 -8.43 -8.43 -16.07
CA GLY A 71 -7.74 -8.42 -17.36
C GLY A 71 -7.84 -9.75 -18.10
N SER A 72 -7.11 -9.85 -19.22
CA SER A 72 -7.04 -11.04 -20.06
C SER A 72 -5.58 -11.27 -20.48
N PRO A 73 -4.91 -12.35 -20.03
CA PRO A 73 -5.41 -13.36 -19.06
C PRO A 73 -5.73 -12.76 -17.68
N ARG A 74 -6.60 -13.39 -16.90
CA ARG A 74 -6.99 -12.87 -15.58
C ARG A 74 -5.84 -13.01 -14.58
N ARG A 75 -5.43 -11.91 -13.97
CA ARG A 75 -4.35 -11.84 -12.98
C ARG A 75 -4.73 -10.98 -11.79
N GLY A 76 -4.23 -11.35 -10.61
CA GLY A 76 -4.26 -10.53 -9.40
C GLY A 76 -2.85 -10.19 -8.94
N TYR A 77 -2.71 -9.15 -8.13
CA TYR A 77 -1.41 -8.65 -7.70
C TYR A 77 -1.39 -8.35 -6.20
N LEU A 78 -0.32 -8.78 -5.53
CA LEU A 78 0.03 -8.37 -4.17
C LEU A 78 1.38 -7.66 -4.23
N VAL A 79 1.46 -6.45 -3.68
CA VAL A 79 2.73 -5.74 -3.57
C VAL A 79 3.27 -5.93 -2.17
N GLY A 80 4.45 -6.55 -2.04
CA GLY A 80 5.13 -6.86 -0.80
C GLY A 80 5.78 -5.64 -0.15
N PHE A 81 4.95 -4.68 0.26
CA PHE A 81 5.32 -3.58 1.14
C PHE A 81 4.08 -3.13 1.91
N THR A 82 4.28 -2.37 2.99
CA THR A 82 3.18 -1.64 3.65
C THR A 82 3.61 -0.22 3.98
N MET A 83 2.73 0.74 3.72
CA MET A 83 2.86 2.13 4.13
C MET A 83 1.49 2.79 4.08
N SER A 84 1.00 3.27 5.22
CA SER A 84 -0.25 4.02 5.24
C SER A 84 -0.06 5.45 4.76
N GLY A 85 -1.15 6.11 4.37
CA GLY A 85 -1.12 7.53 4.04
C GLY A 85 -0.68 8.41 5.22
N ALA A 86 -1.07 8.04 6.45
CA ALA A 86 -0.64 8.75 7.65
C ALA A 86 0.86 8.57 7.92
N GLU A 87 1.37 7.34 7.78
CA GLU A 87 2.80 7.06 7.90
C GLU A 87 3.62 7.85 6.88
N PHE A 88 3.18 7.85 5.62
CA PHE A 88 3.81 8.65 4.57
C PHE A 88 3.86 10.14 4.90
N ARG A 89 2.73 10.72 5.30
CA ARG A 89 2.67 12.15 5.67
C ARG A 89 3.61 12.47 6.83
N ASN A 90 3.72 11.59 7.82
CA ASN A 90 4.63 11.77 8.95
C ASN A 90 6.10 11.72 8.52
N ILE A 91 6.47 10.79 7.62
CA ILE A 91 7.82 10.70 7.08
C ILE A 91 8.20 11.98 6.32
N VAL A 92 7.31 12.48 5.45
CA VAL A 92 7.55 13.70 4.67
C VAL A 92 7.72 14.93 5.58
N ARG A 93 6.89 15.06 6.62
CA ARG A 93 6.97 16.16 7.59
C ARG A 93 8.24 16.14 8.44
N GLY A 94 8.66 14.95 8.86
CA GLY A 94 9.75 14.78 9.84
C GLY A 94 11.16 14.69 9.25
N THR A 95 11.31 14.74 7.92
CA THR A 95 12.57 14.42 7.25
C THR A 95 12.97 15.51 6.28
N GLN A 96 14.26 15.87 6.24
CA GLN A 96 14.80 16.77 5.21
C GLN A 96 14.68 16.17 3.81
N MET A 97 14.59 17.01 2.76
CA MET A 97 14.25 16.57 1.40
C MET A 97 15.17 15.47 0.85
N THR A 98 16.49 15.68 0.84
CA THR A 98 17.42 14.69 0.28
C THR A 98 17.37 13.33 0.99
N PRO A 99 17.46 13.24 2.34
CA PRO A 99 17.32 11.95 3.02
C PRO A 99 15.91 11.36 2.92
N LEU A 100 14.86 12.19 2.78
CA LEU A 100 13.49 11.74 2.52
C LEU A 100 13.41 10.96 1.20
N LEU A 101 13.87 11.55 0.10
CA LEU A 101 13.81 10.92 -1.22
C LEU A 101 14.61 9.61 -1.25
N ALA A 102 15.87 9.64 -0.78
CA ALA A 102 16.73 8.45 -0.73
C ALA A 102 16.20 7.36 0.24
N GLY A 103 15.54 7.77 1.33
CA GLY A 103 14.91 6.85 2.28
C GLY A 103 13.71 6.14 1.67
N LEU A 104 12.82 6.89 1.01
CA LEU A 104 11.66 6.35 0.31
C LEU A 104 12.11 5.43 -0.84
N GLU A 105 13.03 5.88 -1.70
CA GLU A 105 13.55 5.07 -2.81
C GLU A 105 14.09 3.72 -2.33
N ARG A 106 14.96 3.73 -1.30
CA ARG A 106 15.51 2.49 -0.73
C ARG A 106 14.45 1.58 -0.11
N ARG A 107 13.44 2.15 0.55
CA ARG A 107 12.33 1.38 1.13
C ARG A 107 11.53 0.70 0.03
N PHE A 108 11.23 1.41 -1.04
CA PHE A 108 10.43 0.93 -2.15
C PHE A 108 11.16 0.00 -3.12
N ALA A 109 12.49 0.13 -3.24
CA ALA A 109 13.31 -0.74 -4.09
C ALA A 109 13.33 -2.21 -3.63
N ARG A 110 12.91 -2.46 -2.38
CA ARG A 110 12.78 -3.80 -1.79
C ARG A 110 11.41 -4.44 -2.03
N ALA A 111 10.45 -3.70 -2.57
CA ALA A 111 9.10 -4.21 -2.78
C ALA A 111 9.11 -5.36 -3.80
N ARG A 112 8.53 -6.50 -3.41
CA ARG A 112 8.31 -7.64 -4.31
C ARG A 112 6.92 -7.56 -4.91
N LEU A 113 6.77 -8.03 -6.16
CA LEU A 113 5.46 -8.17 -6.78
C LEU A 113 5.12 -9.65 -6.87
N ILE A 114 4.01 -10.03 -6.23
CA ILE A 114 3.42 -11.36 -6.34
C ILE A 114 2.27 -11.29 -7.34
N VAL A 115 2.27 -12.25 -8.26
CA VAL A 115 1.24 -12.42 -9.29
C VAL A 115 0.43 -13.66 -8.96
N LEU A 116 -0.89 -13.48 -8.94
CA LEU A 116 -1.88 -14.53 -8.71
C LEU A 116 -2.51 -14.88 -10.06
N GLU A 117 -2.43 -16.14 -10.45
CA GLU A 117 -2.86 -16.65 -11.76
C GLU A 117 -3.89 -17.77 -11.60
N ASP A 118 -4.58 -18.10 -12.70
CA ASP A 118 -5.37 -19.33 -12.85
C ASP A 118 -6.38 -19.59 -11.71
N GLY A 119 -7.14 -18.56 -11.32
CA GLY A 119 -8.10 -18.72 -10.22
C GLY A 119 -7.41 -19.03 -8.89
N PHE A 120 -6.24 -18.42 -8.65
CA PHE A 120 -5.38 -18.66 -7.48
C PHE A 120 -4.73 -20.06 -7.47
N ALA A 121 -4.67 -20.79 -8.59
CA ALA A 121 -3.98 -22.07 -8.68
C ALA A 121 -2.45 -21.91 -8.78
N ARG A 122 -1.98 -20.81 -9.35
CA ARG A 122 -0.56 -20.51 -9.51
C ARG A 122 -0.22 -19.17 -8.89
N VAL A 123 0.92 -19.13 -8.22
CA VAL A 123 1.49 -17.93 -7.60
C VAL A 123 2.91 -17.81 -8.07
N ARG A 124 3.31 -16.61 -8.48
CA ARG A 124 4.69 -16.33 -8.88
C ARG A 124 5.13 -15.01 -8.29
N VAL A 125 6.41 -14.92 -7.93
CA VAL A 125 7.05 -13.67 -7.54
C VAL A 125 7.88 -13.19 -8.72
N LEU A 126 7.79 -11.90 -9.03
CA LEU A 126 8.73 -11.31 -9.99
C LEU A 126 10.09 -11.13 -9.30
N ASP A 127 11.11 -11.78 -9.84
CA ASP A 127 12.48 -11.73 -9.31
C ASP A 127 13.10 -10.34 -9.40
N GLN A 128 12.59 -9.53 -10.34
CA GLN A 128 13.04 -8.16 -10.59
C GLN A 128 12.64 -7.22 -9.44
N SER A 129 13.60 -6.44 -8.93
CA SER A 129 13.29 -5.25 -8.13
C SER A 129 12.62 -4.17 -8.99
N PRO A 130 11.64 -3.43 -8.46
CA PRO A 130 11.00 -2.37 -9.23
C PRO A 130 11.99 -1.26 -9.57
N LEU A 131 11.81 -0.66 -10.74
CA LEU A 131 12.30 0.69 -10.96
C LEU A 131 11.45 1.64 -10.12
N VAL A 132 12.10 2.42 -9.26
CA VAL A 132 11.42 3.31 -8.32
C VAL A 132 11.59 4.76 -8.76
N ALA A 133 10.50 5.51 -8.75
CA ALA A 133 10.53 6.96 -8.89
C ALA A 133 9.78 7.60 -7.72
N VAL A 134 10.46 8.49 -6.99
CA VAL A 134 9.88 9.27 -5.88
C VAL A 134 9.96 10.75 -6.24
N ALA A 135 8.83 11.43 -6.18
CA ALA A 135 8.76 12.88 -6.36
C ALA A 135 8.01 13.49 -5.18
N VAL A 136 8.67 14.39 -4.46
CA VAL A 136 8.03 15.25 -3.46
C VAL A 136 8.29 16.70 -3.89
N PRO A 137 7.25 17.46 -4.27
CA PRO A 137 7.41 18.84 -4.70
C PRO A 137 8.08 19.69 -3.61
N PRO A 138 9.16 20.43 -3.92
CA PRO A 138 9.83 21.30 -2.94
C PRO A 138 8.90 22.31 -2.25
N PRO A 139 7.93 22.97 -2.94
CA PRO A 139 6.99 23.88 -2.28
C PRO A 139 6.08 23.19 -1.26
N LEU A 140 5.66 21.95 -1.56
CA LEU A 140 4.87 21.15 -0.62
C LEU A 140 5.71 20.79 0.60
N HIS A 141 6.91 20.25 0.39
CA HIS A 141 7.80 19.81 1.48
C HIS A 141 8.15 20.96 2.42
N ALA A 142 8.51 22.12 1.87
CA ALA A 142 8.80 23.32 2.66
C ALA A 142 7.59 23.79 3.47
N CYS A 143 6.37 23.66 2.94
CA CYS A 143 5.17 24.00 3.69
C CYS A 143 4.91 23.02 4.84
N VAL A 144 4.95 21.70 4.56
CA VAL A 144 4.59 20.68 5.56
C VAL A 144 5.67 20.48 6.62
N ALA A 145 6.89 21.00 6.40
CA ALA A 145 7.94 21.07 7.41
C ALA A 145 7.58 22.00 8.58
N ASP A 146 6.62 22.92 8.40
CA ASP A 146 6.06 23.72 9.48
C ASP A 146 4.94 22.94 10.21
N PRO A 147 5.14 22.54 11.48
CA PRO A 147 4.14 21.77 12.22
C PRO A 147 2.86 22.57 12.52
N GLY A 148 2.91 23.91 12.44
CA GLY A 148 1.74 24.78 12.59
C GLY A 148 0.82 24.76 11.36
N LYS A 149 1.25 24.18 10.24
CA LYS A 149 0.47 24.14 8.99
C LYS A 149 -0.18 22.78 8.76
N PRO A 150 -1.52 22.69 8.71
CA PRO A 150 -2.19 21.45 8.38
C PRO A 150 -1.95 21.08 6.90
N TRP A 151 -1.79 19.79 6.65
CA TRP A 151 -1.70 19.24 5.29
C TRP A 151 -3.11 18.90 4.83
N GLY A 152 -3.66 19.75 3.97
CA GLY A 152 -5.03 19.69 3.52
C GLY A 152 -5.29 20.67 2.38
N CYS A 153 -6.45 20.53 1.74
CA CYS A 153 -6.96 21.49 0.77
C CYS A 153 -8.39 21.85 1.16
N CYS A 154 -8.57 22.84 2.03
CA CYS A 154 -9.88 23.42 2.28
C CYS A 154 -10.40 24.19 1.05
N ALA A 155 -11.67 24.64 1.11
CA ALA A 155 -12.32 25.42 0.06
C ALA A 155 -12.64 26.88 0.45
N GLY A 156 -12.11 27.38 1.59
CA GLY A 156 -12.46 28.69 2.17
C GLY A 156 -11.31 29.71 2.34
N PRO A 157 -11.58 30.90 2.91
CA PRO A 157 -10.62 32.00 2.99
C PRO A 157 -9.35 31.73 3.85
N GLY A 158 -9.36 30.67 4.66
CA GLY A 158 -8.21 30.25 5.50
C GLY A 158 -7.19 29.33 4.82
N CYS A 159 -7.41 28.94 3.55
CA CYS A 159 -6.58 27.91 2.90
C CYS A 159 -5.14 28.32 2.59
N VAL A 160 -4.80 29.60 2.72
CA VAL A 160 -3.42 30.07 2.52
C VAL A 160 -2.49 29.48 3.60
N ALA A 161 -3.04 29.21 4.79
CA ALA A 161 -2.32 28.61 5.92
C ALA A 161 -2.16 27.07 5.80
N GLU A 162 -2.84 26.43 4.85
CA GLU A 162 -2.74 24.98 4.62
C GLU A 162 -1.71 24.63 3.53
N CYS A 163 -1.11 23.46 3.69
CA CYS A 163 -0.24 22.86 2.70
C CYS A 163 -1.08 22.06 1.70
N CYS A 164 -1.66 22.78 0.74
CA CYS A 164 -2.55 22.20 -0.27
C CYS A 164 -1.80 21.70 -1.50
N GLU A 165 -1.92 20.41 -1.79
CA GLU A 165 -1.24 19.75 -2.91
C GLU A 165 -1.70 20.22 -4.28
N LYS A 166 -2.96 20.64 -4.44
CA LYS A 166 -3.43 21.20 -5.72
C LYS A 166 -2.65 22.46 -6.11
N ARG A 167 -2.15 23.21 -5.12
CA ARG A 167 -1.39 24.45 -5.30
C ARG A 167 0.12 24.20 -5.28
N LEU A 168 0.58 23.34 -4.38
CA LEU A 168 2.01 23.14 -4.09
C LEU A 168 2.61 21.94 -4.84
N GLY A 169 1.77 21.19 -5.58
CA GLY A 169 2.07 19.90 -6.18
C GLY A 169 1.74 18.74 -5.25
N SER A 170 1.37 17.58 -5.82
CA SER A 170 1.17 16.33 -5.09
C SER A 170 2.44 15.48 -5.09
N PRO A 171 2.73 14.77 -3.99
CA PRO A 171 3.79 13.77 -3.99
C PRO A 171 3.37 12.57 -4.86
N ALA A 172 4.34 11.94 -5.49
CA ALA A 172 4.12 10.75 -6.31
C ALA A 172 5.20 9.71 -6.03
N ILE A 173 4.79 8.45 -5.87
CA ILE A 173 5.71 7.31 -5.80
C ILE A 173 5.22 6.27 -6.79
N ARG A 174 6.13 5.84 -7.66
CA ARG A 174 5.87 4.88 -8.72
C ARG A 174 6.85 3.74 -8.65
N LEU A 175 6.33 2.53 -8.80
CA LEU A 175 7.10 1.29 -8.89
C LEU A 175 6.76 0.64 -10.22
N ASP A 176 7.76 0.38 -11.05
CA ASP A 176 7.58 -0.26 -12.35
C ASP A 176 8.31 -1.61 -12.37
N TRP A 177 7.58 -2.68 -12.71
CA TRP A 177 8.11 -4.00 -13.02
C TRP A 177 7.85 -4.34 -14.48
N VAL A 178 8.73 -5.18 -15.06
CA VAL A 178 8.47 -5.85 -16.33
C VAL A 178 8.50 -7.35 -16.07
N ASP A 179 7.38 -8.01 -16.29
CA ASP A 179 7.31 -9.45 -16.19
C ASP A 179 8.05 -10.08 -17.37
N ALA A 180 9.19 -10.72 -17.13
CA ALA A 180 10.03 -11.27 -18.19
C ALA A 180 9.34 -12.41 -18.96
N GLU A 181 8.50 -13.21 -18.29
CA GLU A 181 7.81 -14.38 -18.89
C GLU A 181 6.74 -13.92 -19.88
N THR A 182 5.98 -12.89 -19.52
CA THR A 182 4.82 -12.43 -20.30
C THR A 182 5.08 -11.16 -21.09
N ARG A 183 6.21 -10.49 -20.84
CA ARG A 183 6.58 -9.15 -21.34
C ARG A 183 5.58 -8.07 -20.94
N GLU A 184 4.77 -8.31 -19.92
CA GLU A 184 3.81 -7.34 -19.40
C GLU A 184 4.50 -6.28 -18.54
N ALA A 185 4.09 -5.02 -18.68
CA ALA A 185 4.53 -3.96 -17.78
C ALA A 185 3.52 -3.80 -16.65
N VAL A 186 3.99 -3.77 -15.41
CA VAL A 186 3.17 -3.58 -14.22
C VAL A 186 3.67 -2.37 -13.46
N ARG A 187 2.79 -1.39 -13.24
CA ARG A 187 3.09 -0.14 -12.57
C ARG A 187 2.22 0.01 -11.34
N PHE A 188 2.82 0.16 -10.18
CA PHE A 188 2.12 0.59 -8.97
C PHE A 188 2.32 2.08 -8.74
N GLU A 189 1.23 2.79 -8.44
CA GLU A 189 1.20 4.21 -8.13
C GLU A 189 0.64 4.36 -6.72
N PHE A 190 1.50 4.75 -5.78
CA PHE A 190 1.10 5.01 -4.40
C PHE A 190 0.48 6.40 -4.30
N SER A 191 -0.63 6.47 -3.57
CA SER A 191 -1.21 7.72 -3.07
C SER A 191 -1.39 7.63 -1.57
N HIS A 192 -1.10 8.73 -0.86
CA HIS A 192 -1.35 8.82 0.57
C HIS A 192 -2.83 9.07 0.90
N ALA A 193 -3.64 9.45 -0.10
CA ALA A 193 -5.08 9.52 0.07
C ALA A 193 -5.67 8.10 0.11
N SER A 194 -6.53 7.85 1.09
CA SER A 194 -7.12 6.52 1.32
C SER A 194 -7.82 6.01 0.05
N GLY A 195 -7.51 4.77 -0.34
CA GLY A 195 -8.11 4.09 -1.50
C GLY A 195 -7.73 4.66 -2.87
N GLN A 196 -6.78 5.58 -2.96
CA GLN A 196 -6.38 6.21 -4.22
C GLN A 196 -5.13 5.58 -4.87
N SER A 197 -4.45 4.68 -4.15
CA SER A 197 -3.37 3.90 -4.75
C SER A 197 -3.92 2.97 -5.83
N ARG A 198 -3.17 2.76 -6.90
CA ARG A 198 -3.59 1.92 -8.02
C ARG A 198 -2.43 1.15 -8.61
N LEU A 199 -2.76 0.05 -9.28
CA LEU A 199 -1.83 -0.72 -10.09
C LEU A 199 -2.34 -0.75 -11.53
N VAL A 200 -1.47 -0.50 -12.49
CA VAL A 200 -1.77 -0.51 -13.91
C VAL A 200 -0.94 -1.61 -14.55
N ARG A 201 -1.61 -2.54 -15.20
CA ARG A 201 -1.00 -3.59 -16.02
C ARG A 201 -1.18 -3.25 -17.49
N GLN A 202 -0.12 -3.39 -18.25
CA GLN A 202 -0.10 -3.27 -19.71
C GLN A 202 0.33 -4.61 -20.32
N ALA A 203 -0.57 -5.23 -21.08
CA ALA A 203 -0.34 -6.49 -21.80
C ALA A 203 -0.57 -6.25 -23.30
N GLY A 204 0.50 -6.06 -24.06
CA GLY A 204 0.42 -5.56 -25.43
C GLY A 204 -0.29 -4.20 -25.47
N ASN A 205 -1.38 -4.10 -26.24
CA ASN A 205 -2.20 -2.87 -26.32
C ASN A 205 -3.32 -2.79 -25.27
N ARG A 206 -3.46 -3.80 -24.40
CA ARG A 206 -4.50 -3.83 -23.37
C ARG A 206 -4.00 -3.25 -22.07
N ARG A 207 -4.77 -2.30 -21.53
CA ARG A 207 -4.54 -1.70 -20.21
C ARG A 207 -5.58 -2.19 -19.22
N THR A 208 -5.15 -2.63 -18.04
CA THR A 208 -6.03 -2.99 -16.91
C THR A 208 -5.61 -2.18 -15.69
N THR A 209 -6.58 -1.56 -15.01
CA THR A 209 -6.32 -0.77 -13.79
C THR A 209 -6.97 -1.45 -12.61
N TYR A 210 -6.20 -1.57 -11.53
CA TYR A 210 -6.56 -2.17 -10.26
C TYR A 210 -6.56 -1.06 -9.20
N SER A 211 -7.58 -1.04 -8.34
CA SER A 211 -7.55 -0.23 -7.11
C SER A 211 -6.75 -0.98 -6.05
N CYS A 212 -5.97 -0.27 -5.23
CA CYS A 212 -5.10 -0.88 -4.24
C CYS A 212 -5.37 -0.34 -2.83
N ALA A 213 -5.49 -1.25 -1.85
CA ALA A 213 -5.70 -0.90 -0.45
C ALA A 213 -4.35 -0.76 0.27
N THR A 214 -4.03 0.48 0.66
CA THR A 214 -2.79 0.86 1.36
C THR A 214 -3.05 1.38 2.77
N ASP A 215 -4.29 1.38 3.23
CA ASP A 215 -4.71 1.89 4.53
C ASP A 215 -4.40 0.93 5.68
N ARG A 216 -4.18 -0.36 5.39
CA ARG A 216 -3.92 -1.41 6.37
C ARG A 216 -2.76 -2.30 5.96
N ARG A 217 -2.25 -3.08 6.92
CA ARG A 217 -1.34 -4.19 6.66
C ARG A 217 -2.17 -5.46 6.52
N TYR A 218 -2.05 -6.12 5.38
CA TYR A 218 -2.74 -7.39 5.12
C TYR A 218 -1.75 -8.55 5.19
N GLY A 219 -2.21 -9.71 5.67
CA GLY A 219 -1.42 -10.95 5.68
C GLY A 219 -0.44 -11.10 6.84
N LEU A 220 -0.61 -10.31 7.90
CA LEU A 220 0.01 -10.57 9.21
C LEU A 220 -0.94 -11.49 9.99
N ASP A 221 -0.40 -12.50 10.66
CA ASP A 221 -1.14 -13.37 11.59
C ASP A 221 -1.32 -12.67 12.95
#